data_AF-A0A7S2D593-F1
#
_entry.id   AF-A0A7S2D593-F1
#
_cell.length_a   1.000
_cell.length_b   1.000
_cell.length_c   1.000
_cell.angle_alpha   90.00
_cell.angle_beta   90.00
_cell.angle_gamma   90.00
#
_symmetry.space_group_name_H-M   'P 1'
#
loop_
_entity.id
_entity.type
_entity.pdbx_description
1 polymer ?
#
loop_
_entity_poly.entity_id
_entity_poly.type
_entity_poly.pdbx_seq_one_letter_code
_entity_poly.pdbx_strand_id
1 'polypeptide(L)'
;IDLQEANMHAWHSTLHVLDDGSGIGAGYGGGMNWNGHRDFTAKDYGPNSLCINTLKPYQVEVGFPVNDRGQLRAMTTVISQGGCSLSISSSGYRYGGRDGMAEVSEALREG
;
A
#
# COMPACT_ATOMS: atom_id res chain seq x y z
N ILE A 1 -8.36 6.65 1.77
CA ILE A 1 -7.68 5.38 1.44
C ILE A 1 -7.02 5.60 0.11
N ASP A 2 -5.71 5.42 0.06
CA ASP A 2 -4.95 5.67 -1.15
C ASP A 2 -4.44 4.34 -1.71
N LEU A 3 -5.14 3.85 -2.73
CA LEU A 3 -4.86 2.55 -3.34
C LEU A 3 -3.50 2.58 -4.05
N GLN A 4 -3.22 3.68 -4.76
CA GLN A 4 -2.02 3.89 -5.56
C GLN A 4 -1.61 5.37 -5.52
N GLU A 5 -0.60 5.67 -4.71
CA GLU A 5 0.16 6.92 -4.72
C GLU A 5 1.52 6.64 -5.36
N ALA A 6 1.59 6.68 -6.68
CA ALA A 6 2.75 6.20 -7.41
C ALA A 6 3.19 7.11 -8.55
N ASN A 7 4.47 7.02 -8.87
CA ASN A 7 5.06 7.48 -10.12
C ASN A 7 6.00 6.41 -10.66
N MET A 8 6.79 6.73 -11.68
CA MET A 8 7.69 5.74 -12.29
C MET A 8 8.82 5.27 -11.35
N HIS A 9 9.07 5.96 -10.23
CA HIS A 9 10.21 5.74 -9.32
C HIS A 9 9.81 5.39 -7.89
N ALA A 10 8.52 5.52 -7.54
CA ALA A 10 8.04 5.31 -6.19
C ALA A 10 6.60 4.80 -6.21
N TRP A 11 6.24 4.09 -5.15
CA TRP A 11 4.91 3.55 -4.90
C TRP A 11 4.58 3.65 -3.42
N HIS A 12 3.37 4.10 -3.12
CA HIS A 12 2.75 4.03 -1.80
C HIS A 12 1.31 3.52 -1.93
N SER A 13 0.89 2.70 -0.97
CA SER A 13 -0.52 2.43 -0.71
C SER A 13 -0.76 2.67 0.78
N THR A 14 -1.72 3.56 1.11
CA THR A 14 -1.86 4.10 2.46
C THR A 14 -3.30 4.03 2.98
N LEU A 15 -3.46 3.56 4.22
CA LEU A 15 -4.71 3.68 4.97
C LEU A 15 -4.65 4.93 5.86
N HIS A 16 -5.72 5.71 5.85
CA HIS A 16 -5.87 6.91 6.67
C HIS A 16 -7.19 6.84 7.44
N VAL A 17 -7.15 7.17 8.74
CA VAL A 17 -8.35 7.67 9.43
C VAL A 17 -8.47 9.17 9.20
N LEU A 18 -9.66 9.72 9.43
CA LEU A 18 -10.03 11.09 9.02
C LEU A 18 -9.03 12.17 9.47
N ASP A 19 -8.49 12.03 10.67
CA ASP A 19 -7.60 13.00 11.32
C ASP A 19 -6.11 12.60 11.31
N ASP A 20 -5.75 11.51 10.62
CA ASP A 20 -4.36 11.09 10.45
C ASP A 20 -3.91 11.28 9.00
N GLY A 21 -3.32 12.44 8.72
CA GLY A 21 -2.75 12.75 7.41
C GLY A 21 -1.51 11.94 7.03
N SER A 22 -0.87 11.24 7.98
CA SER A 22 0.30 10.38 7.68
C SER A 22 -0.12 8.95 7.35
N GLY A 23 -1.13 8.44 8.08
CA GLY A 23 -1.68 7.12 7.85
C GLY A 23 -0.72 5.97 8.19
N ILE A 24 -1.09 4.78 7.76
CA ILE A 24 -0.21 3.61 7.71
C ILE A 24 -0.15 3.06 6.29
N GLY A 25 1.06 3.00 5.75
CA GLY A 25 1.29 2.57 4.39
C GLY A 25 2.35 1.48 4.27
N ALA A 26 2.55 1.06 3.02
CA ALA A 26 3.66 0.24 2.59
C ALA A 26 4.05 0.63 1.16
N GLY A 27 5.27 0.28 0.75
CA GLY A 27 5.77 0.55 -0.59
C GLY A 27 7.27 0.88 -0.65
N TYR A 28 7.61 1.79 -1.55
CA TYR A 28 8.98 2.12 -1.90
C TYR A 28 9.09 3.55 -2.41
N GLY A 29 10.10 4.30 -1.97
CA GLY A 29 10.44 5.60 -2.54
C GLY A 29 11.01 6.61 -1.56
N GLY A 30 11.10 7.86 -1.98
CA GLY A 30 11.75 8.93 -1.22
C GLY A 30 13.27 8.93 -1.36
N GLY A 31 13.94 9.73 -0.52
CA GLY A 31 15.37 10.04 -0.67
C GLY A 31 16.29 9.35 0.33
N MET A 32 17.60 9.59 0.16
CA MET A 32 18.68 9.04 1.00
C MET A 32 18.52 9.34 2.51
N ASN A 33 17.88 10.47 2.84
CA ASN A 33 17.64 10.89 4.21
C ASN A 33 16.21 10.60 4.69
N TRP A 34 15.49 9.72 4.00
CA TRP A 34 14.13 9.34 4.37
C TRP A 34 14.06 7.90 4.87
N ASN A 35 13.54 7.70 6.08
CA ASN A 35 13.27 6.39 6.67
C ASN A 35 11.84 5.94 6.37
N GLY A 36 11.40 6.11 5.12
CA GLY A 36 10.09 5.66 4.66
C GLY A 36 10.06 4.18 4.28
N HIS A 37 8.96 3.76 3.65
CA HIS A 37 8.76 2.38 3.21
C HIS A 37 9.85 1.91 2.23
N ARG A 38 10.34 0.69 2.44
CA ARG A 38 11.43 0.04 1.70
C ARG A 38 11.09 -1.44 1.45
N ASP A 39 9.81 -1.73 1.22
CA ASP A 39 9.31 -3.09 1.05
C ASP A 39 9.86 -3.76 -0.23
N PHE A 40 10.27 -2.94 -1.20
CA PHE A 40 11.03 -3.34 -2.38
C PHE A 40 11.98 -2.21 -2.81
N THR A 41 12.73 -2.41 -3.90
CA THR A 41 13.82 -1.51 -4.32
C THR A 41 13.64 -0.99 -5.76
N ALA A 42 14.50 -0.06 -6.18
CA ALA A 42 14.58 0.42 -7.56
C ALA A 42 14.81 -0.70 -8.60
N LYS A 43 15.40 -1.83 -8.18
CA LYS A 43 15.63 -2.99 -9.05
C LYS A 43 14.35 -3.77 -9.34
N ASP A 44 13.38 -3.64 -8.42
CA ASP A 44 12.11 -4.34 -8.44
C ASP A 44 11.01 -3.48 -9.08
N TYR A 45 10.98 -2.18 -8.78
CA TYR A 45 10.01 -1.23 -9.32
C TYR A 45 10.72 0.03 -9.80
N GLY A 46 10.62 0.33 -11.09
CA GLY A 46 11.30 1.47 -11.69
C GLY A 46 11.42 1.39 -13.21
N PRO A 47 11.90 2.46 -13.88
CA PRO A 47 12.14 2.40 -15.30
C PRO A 47 13.23 1.37 -15.61
N ASN A 48 12.97 0.47 -16.56
CA ASN A 48 13.87 -0.63 -16.92
C ASN A 48 14.18 -1.62 -15.77
N SER A 49 13.38 -1.64 -14.71
CA SER A 49 13.54 -2.63 -13.64
C SER A 49 13.25 -4.06 -14.16
N LEU A 50 13.73 -5.07 -13.43
CA LEU A 50 13.61 -6.48 -13.85
C LEU A 50 12.24 -7.09 -13.54
N CYS A 51 11.56 -6.60 -12.51
CA CYS A 51 10.24 -7.10 -12.11
C CYS A 51 9.12 -6.22 -12.66
N ILE A 52 9.01 -4.97 -12.20
CA ILE A 52 7.98 -4.01 -12.61
C ILE A 52 8.62 -2.85 -13.36
N ASN A 53 8.77 -2.99 -14.68
CA ASN A 53 9.26 -1.93 -15.55
C ASN A 53 8.14 -0.91 -15.76
N THR A 54 8.29 0.26 -15.13
CA THR A 54 7.28 1.33 -15.14
C THR A 54 7.18 2.08 -16.48
N LEU A 55 8.05 1.77 -17.46
CA LEU A 55 7.90 2.24 -18.85
C LEU A 55 6.89 1.39 -19.66
N LYS A 56 6.36 0.32 -19.07
CA LYS A 56 5.35 -0.55 -19.67
C LYS A 56 4.15 -0.68 -18.72
N PRO A 57 2.94 -0.97 -19.24
CA PRO A 57 1.80 -1.27 -18.40
C PRO A 57 2.07 -2.46 -17.46
N TYR A 58 1.53 -2.39 -16.25
CA TYR A 58 1.56 -3.44 -15.24
C TYR A 58 0.17 -3.53 -14.59
N GLN A 59 -0.11 -4.66 -13.95
CA GLN A 59 -1.37 -4.91 -13.26
C GLN A 59 -1.23 -4.55 -11.78
N VAL A 60 -2.27 -3.96 -11.23
CA VAL A 60 -2.40 -3.67 -9.80
C VAL A 60 -3.65 -4.38 -9.30
N GLU A 61 -3.51 -5.14 -8.22
CA GLU A 61 -4.61 -5.75 -7.49
C GLU A 61 -4.55 -5.27 -6.04
N VAL A 62 -5.67 -4.76 -5.54
CA VAL A 62 -5.80 -4.34 -4.14
C VAL A 62 -6.89 -5.16 -3.48
N GLY A 63 -6.57 -5.72 -2.32
CA GLY A 63 -7.45 -6.56 -1.53
C GLY A 63 -7.70 -5.98 -0.14
N PHE A 64 -8.90 -6.23 0.37
CA PHE A 64 -9.36 -5.82 1.70
C PHE A 64 -9.79 -7.05 2.51
N PRO A 65 -8.86 -7.95 2.87
CA PRO A 65 -9.19 -9.13 3.65
C PRO A 65 -9.81 -8.75 5.01
N VAL A 66 -10.90 -9.42 5.37
CA VAL A 66 -11.59 -9.25 6.65
C VAL A 66 -11.35 -10.44 7.59
N ASN A 67 -11.54 -10.23 8.90
CA ASN A 67 -11.57 -11.30 9.88
C ASN A 67 -12.98 -11.93 9.98
N ASP A 68 -13.14 -12.92 10.86
CA ASP A 68 -14.43 -13.62 11.08
C ASP A 68 -15.56 -12.71 11.59
N ARG A 69 -15.24 -11.48 11.99
CA ARG A 69 -16.21 -10.45 12.41
C ARG A 69 -16.50 -9.41 11.32
N GLY A 70 -15.99 -9.61 10.11
CA GLY A 70 -16.15 -8.68 9.00
C GLY A 70 -15.30 -7.41 9.11
N GLN A 71 -14.36 -7.33 10.05
CA GLN A 71 -13.48 -6.18 10.21
C GLN A 71 -12.23 -6.34 9.34
N LEU A 72 -11.79 -5.26 8.72
CA LEU A 72 -10.59 -5.19 7.89
C LEU A 72 -9.37 -5.66 8.69
N ARG A 73 -8.64 -6.63 8.14
CA ARG A 73 -7.36 -7.11 8.72
C ARG A 73 -6.16 -6.38 8.15
N ALA A 74 -6.20 -6.09 6.86
CA ALA A 74 -5.14 -5.43 6.15
C ALA A 74 -5.68 -4.79 4.87
N MET A 75 -4.92 -3.86 4.30
CA MET A 75 -4.96 -3.57 2.87
C MET A 75 -3.76 -4.26 2.24
N THR A 76 -3.99 -5.09 1.23
CA THR A 76 -2.95 -5.82 0.51
C THR A 76 -2.88 -5.32 -0.92
N THR A 77 -1.67 -5.08 -1.44
CA THR A 77 -1.46 -4.68 -2.83
C THR A 77 -0.52 -5.67 -3.50
N VAL A 78 -0.91 -6.16 -4.69
CA VAL A 78 -0.06 -6.95 -5.57
C VAL A 78 0.17 -6.15 -6.85
N ILE A 79 1.43 -5.88 -7.17
CA ILE A 79 1.86 -5.24 -8.41
C ILE A 79 2.50 -6.32 -9.28
N SER A 80 1.98 -6.58 -10.47
CA SER A 80 2.48 -7.67 -11.32
C SER A 80 2.70 -7.25 -12.77
N GLN A 81 3.74 -7.81 -13.38
CA GLN A 81 4.06 -7.60 -14.78
C GLN A 81 4.70 -8.87 -15.34
N GLY A 82 4.05 -9.49 -16.32
CA GLY A 82 4.48 -10.79 -16.82
C GLY A 82 4.47 -11.85 -15.71
N GLY A 83 5.56 -12.59 -15.54
CA GLY A 83 5.71 -13.63 -14.51
C GLY A 83 6.28 -13.15 -13.18
N CYS A 84 6.37 -11.83 -12.95
CA CYS A 84 6.89 -11.26 -11.71
C CYS A 84 5.81 -10.49 -10.94
N SER A 85 5.87 -10.54 -9.60
CA SER A 85 4.96 -9.83 -8.72
C SER A 85 5.66 -9.30 -7.46
N LEU A 86 5.28 -8.10 -7.04
CA LEU A 86 5.61 -7.50 -5.75
C LEU A 86 4.36 -7.46 -4.88
N SER A 87 4.52 -7.71 -3.57
CA SER A 87 3.39 -7.72 -2.64
C SER A 87 3.71 -6.90 -1.40
N ILE A 88 2.79 -6.03 -1.02
CA ILE A 88 2.88 -5.19 0.17
C ILE A 88 1.57 -5.25 0.95
N SER A 89 1.64 -5.00 2.25
CA SER A 89 0.48 -5.09 3.14
C SER A 89 0.58 -4.11 4.30
N SER A 90 -0.51 -3.38 4.55
CA SER A 90 -0.66 -2.50 5.72
C SER A 90 -1.68 -3.12 6.68
N SER A 91 -1.29 -3.36 7.93
CA SER A 91 -2.15 -3.98 8.96
C SER A 91 -1.86 -3.40 10.34
N GLY A 92 -2.74 -3.66 11.32
CA GLY A 92 -2.50 -3.27 12.72
C GLY A 92 -2.52 -1.75 12.95
N TYR A 93 -3.29 -1.01 12.16
CA TYR A 93 -3.38 0.44 12.22
C TYR A 93 -3.94 0.93 13.58
N ARG A 94 -3.15 1.72 14.31
CA ARG A 94 -3.60 2.43 15.52
C ARG A 94 -3.24 3.91 15.42
N TYR A 95 -4.17 4.77 15.80
CA TYR A 95 -3.96 6.22 15.81
C TYR A 95 -4.66 6.85 17.01
N GLY A 96 -3.95 7.69 17.77
CA GLY A 96 -4.53 8.38 18.94
C GLY A 96 -5.13 7.42 20.01
N GLY A 97 -4.58 6.20 20.14
CA GLY A 97 -5.12 5.17 21.03
C GLY A 97 -6.31 4.37 20.47
N ARG A 98 -6.88 4.79 19.34
CA ARG A 98 -8.00 4.15 18.66
C ARG A 98 -7.55 3.04 17.72
N ASP A 99 -8.51 2.18 17.36
CA ASP A 99 -8.32 1.13 16.37
C ASP A 99 -8.63 1.69 14.98
N GLY A 100 -7.58 2.10 14.26
CA GLY A 100 -7.73 2.66 12.92
C GLY A 100 -8.24 1.63 11.91
N MET A 101 -7.96 0.33 12.12
CA MET A 101 -8.52 -0.71 11.25
C MET A 101 -10.04 -0.79 11.39
N ALA A 102 -10.56 -0.68 12.62
CA ALA A 102 -12.00 -0.66 12.85
C ALA A 102 -12.67 0.57 12.24
N GLU A 103 -12.06 1.75 12.36
CA GLU A 103 -12.59 2.99 11.77
C GLU A 103 -12.61 2.93 10.23
N VAL A 104 -11.51 2.48 9.62
CA VAL A 104 -11.45 2.28 8.17
C VAL A 104 -12.45 1.21 7.71
N SER A 105 -12.69 0.17 8.51
CA SER A 105 -13.69 -0.86 8.20
C SER A 105 -15.10 -0.28 8.11
N GLU A 106 -15.46 0.62 9.01
CA GLU A 106 -16.77 1.28 8.98
C GLU A 106 -16.88 2.20 7.78
N ALA A 107 -15.86 3.01 7.51
CA ALA A 107 -15.83 3.89 6.33
C ALA A 107 -16.00 3.10 5.03
N LEU A 108 -15.27 1.98 4.85
CA LEU A 108 -15.41 1.11 3.67
C LEU A 108 -16.81 0.50 3.53
N ARG A 109 -17.52 0.29 4.64
CA ARG A 109 -18.88 -0.26 4.66
C ARG A 109 -19.92 0.78 4.26
N GLU A 110 -19.65 2.06 4.51
CA GLU A 110 -20.52 3.18 4.15
C GLU A 110 -20.43 3.56 2.65
N GLY A 111 -19.29 3.28 2.00
CA GLY A 111 -19.05 3.52 0.58
C GLY A 111 -18.29 4.81 0.31
#